data_AF-A0A530A415-F1
#
_entry.id   AF-A0A530A415-F1
#
_cell.length_a   1.000
_cell.length_b   1.000
_cell.length_c   1.000
_cell.angle_alpha   90.00
_cell.angle_beta   90.00
_cell.angle_gamma   90.00
#
_symmetry.space_group_name_H-M   'P 1'
#
loop_
_entity.id
_entity.type
_entity.pdbx_description
1 polymer ?
#
loop_
_entity_poly.entity_id
_entity_poly.type
_entity_poly.pdbx_seq_one_letter_code
_entity_poly.pdbx_strand_id
1 'polypeptide(L)'
;MQPLPSDGSADPLYMLVFRDIGGIKAEPDDEPVHTTDDVESANVSQLERELRETKERLQITTEELESSNEELKSSNEELSSINEELQSSNEELETSKEELQSINEELQTVNAELNIRVDELSRANNDMANLLESTQIATVFLDRDLCIKSFTPTARDLFRLVE
;
A
#
# COMPACT_ATOMS: atom_id res chain seq x y z
N MET A 1 -20.81 39.34 81.40
CA MET A 1 -19.41 39.80 81.61
C MET A 1 -19.46 41.24 82.09
N GLN A 2 -18.77 41.55 83.19
CA GLN A 2 -18.53 42.93 83.62
C GLN A 2 -17.04 42.99 84.03
N PRO A 3 -16.21 43.85 83.42
CA PRO A 3 -14.78 43.92 83.68
C PRO A 3 -14.49 44.72 84.96
N LEU A 4 -13.41 44.37 85.66
CA LEU A 4 -12.94 45.00 86.90
C LEU A 4 -11.46 44.63 87.14
N PRO A 5 -10.70 45.40 87.94
CA PRO A 5 -10.10 46.72 87.67
C PRO A 5 -8.75 46.54 86.90
N SER A 6 -7.71 47.39 86.85
CA SER A 6 -7.31 48.60 87.60
C SER A 6 -6.37 49.50 86.75
N ASP A 7 -5.95 50.64 87.31
CA ASP A 7 -4.85 51.53 86.90
C ASP A 7 -4.00 51.16 85.66
N GLY A 8 -4.16 51.96 84.61
CA GLY A 8 -3.02 52.47 83.84
C GLY A 8 -2.39 51.58 82.77
N SER A 9 -2.99 50.46 82.37
CA SER A 9 -2.56 49.70 81.17
C SER A 9 -3.74 49.36 80.24
N ALA A 10 -3.47 49.25 78.95
CA ALA A 10 -4.36 49.81 77.92
C ALA A 10 -5.47 48.88 77.33
N ASP A 11 -5.67 47.66 77.84
CA ASP A 11 -6.67 46.73 77.29
C ASP A 11 -7.58 46.10 78.37
N PRO A 12 -8.93 46.13 78.21
CA PRO A 12 -9.87 45.65 79.22
C PRO A 12 -10.05 44.12 79.23
N LEU A 13 -9.72 43.49 80.36
CA LEU A 13 -9.96 42.05 80.64
C LEU A 13 -11.39 41.79 81.12
N TYR A 14 -12.02 40.70 80.66
CA TYR A 14 -13.39 40.33 81.02
C TYR A 14 -13.51 38.96 81.70
N MET A 15 -14.40 38.88 82.70
CA MET A 15 -14.74 37.65 83.43
C MET A 15 -16.09 37.09 82.96
N LEU A 16 -16.11 35.81 82.56
CA LEU A 16 -17.33 35.01 82.42
C LEU A 16 -17.60 34.25 83.71
N VAL A 17 -18.86 34.25 84.15
CA VAL A 17 -19.38 33.40 85.21
C VAL A 17 -20.53 32.60 84.61
N PHE A 18 -20.36 31.28 84.52
CA PHE A 18 -21.44 30.37 84.14
C PHE A 18 -22.26 30.05 85.39
N ARG A 19 -23.58 30.23 85.32
CA ARG A 19 -24.51 29.82 86.37
C ARG A 19 -25.25 28.59 85.87
N ASP A 20 -25.03 27.47 86.55
CA ASP A 20 -25.75 26.23 86.31
C ASP A 20 -27.26 26.42 86.60
N ILE A 21 -28.09 26.03 85.64
CA ILE A 21 -29.55 26.01 85.73
C ILE A 21 -30.02 24.57 85.51
N GLY A 22 -29.53 23.68 86.37
CA GLY A 22 -29.67 22.24 86.20
C GLY A 22 -31.12 21.75 86.13
N GLY A 23 -31.35 20.76 85.25
CA GLY A 23 -32.57 19.96 85.25
C GLY A 23 -33.14 19.65 83.88
N ILE A 24 -32.51 18.74 83.12
CA ILE A 24 -33.23 17.94 82.10
C ILE A 24 -33.31 16.52 82.65
N LYS A 25 -34.53 16.07 82.95
CA LYS A 25 -34.82 14.66 83.28
C LYS A 25 -34.68 13.80 82.04
N ALA A 26 -34.18 12.58 82.21
CA ALA A 26 -34.38 11.53 81.23
C ALA A 26 -35.80 10.94 81.36
N GLU A 27 -36.51 10.82 80.24
CA GLU A 27 -37.58 9.85 80.04
C GLU A 27 -37.23 8.99 78.80
N PRO A 28 -37.72 7.75 78.70
CA PRO A 28 -37.32 6.80 77.66
C PRO A 28 -38.24 6.82 76.42
N ASP A 29 -37.66 6.27 75.35
CA ASP A 29 -38.25 5.81 74.07
C ASP A 29 -38.67 6.84 72.99
N ASP A 30 -38.48 6.37 71.75
CA ASP A 30 -38.81 6.92 70.42
C ASP A 30 -38.24 8.28 69.98
N GLU A 31 -37.02 8.23 69.42
CA GLU A 31 -36.78 8.70 68.05
C GLU A 31 -35.61 7.91 67.41
N PRO A 32 -35.72 7.40 66.17
CA PRO A 32 -34.66 6.60 65.56
C PRO A 32 -33.44 7.47 65.26
N VAL A 33 -32.31 7.05 65.83
CA VAL A 33 -31.03 7.74 65.72
C VAL A 33 -30.52 7.64 64.27
N HIS A 34 -30.73 8.70 63.48
CA HIS A 34 -30.07 8.91 62.18
C HIS A 34 -28.56 9.16 62.39
N THR A 35 -27.81 8.10 62.70
CA THR A 35 -26.35 8.10 62.76
C THR A 35 -25.80 6.87 62.07
N THR A 36 -24.60 7.01 61.50
CA THR A 36 -23.80 5.99 60.79
C THR A 36 -24.44 5.41 59.53
N ASP A 37 -25.64 4.84 59.56
CA ASP A 37 -26.23 4.12 58.42
C ASP A 37 -26.40 5.01 57.16
N ASP A 38 -26.85 6.26 57.30
CA ASP A 38 -26.99 7.18 56.17
C ASP A 38 -25.64 7.58 55.55
N VAL A 39 -24.58 7.63 56.36
CA VAL A 39 -23.22 8.00 55.90
C VAL A 39 -22.55 6.80 55.23
N GLU A 40 -22.74 5.59 55.76
CA GLU A 40 -22.29 4.36 55.11
C GLU A 40 -23.05 4.12 53.79
N SER A 41 -24.37 4.34 53.77
CA SER A 41 -25.20 4.31 52.55
C SER A 41 -24.71 5.30 51.49
N ALA A 42 -24.41 6.55 51.88
CA ALA A 42 -23.86 7.55 50.96
C ALA A 42 -22.47 7.15 50.42
N ASN A 43 -21.59 6.62 51.26
CA ASN A 43 -20.27 6.13 50.84
C ASN A 43 -20.37 4.92 49.90
N VAL A 44 -21.26 3.98 50.18
CA VAL A 44 -21.54 2.82 49.30
C VAL A 44 -22.06 3.32 47.95
N SER A 45 -23.02 4.25 47.94
CA SER A 45 -23.55 4.83 46.70
C SER A 45 -22.48 5.56 45.87
N GLN A 46 -21.55 6.27 46.52
CA GLN A 46 -20.40 6.89 45.84
C GLN A 46 -19.46 5.82 45.24
N LEU A 47 -19.11 4.78 46.01
CA LEU A 47 -18.27 3.68 45.52
C LEU A 47 -18.92 2.91 44.37
N GLU A 48 -20.24 2.68 44.41
CA GLU A 48 -20.99 2.08 43.30
C GLU A 48 -20.97 2.95 42.04
N ARG A 49 -21.05 4.28 42.19
CA ARG A 49 -20.94 5.23 41.08
C ARG A 49 -19.53 5.21 40.49
N GLU A 50 -18.49 5.31 41.31
CA GLU A 50 -17.09 5.26 40.85
C GLU A 50 -16.75 3.92 40.19
N LEU A 51 -17.27 2.80 40.73
CA LEU A 51 -17.15 1.48 40.11
C LEU A 51 -17.86 1.41 38.75
N ARG A 52 -19.03 2.04 38.61
CA ARG A 52 -19.78 2.12 37.34
C ARG A 52 -19.01 2.96 36.31
N GLU A 53 -18.60 4.17 36.68
CA GLU A 53 -17.79 5.05 35.84
C GLU A 53 -16.48 4.38 35.39
N THR A 54 -15.84 3.60 36.28
CA THR A 54 -14.62 2.85 35.96
C THR A 54 -14.88 1.68 35.01
N LYS A 55 -16.00 0.97 35.17
CA LYS A 55 -16.43 -0.10 34.25
C LYS A 55 -16.78 0.44 32.87
N GLU A 56 -17.50 1.55 32.80
CA GLU A 56 -17.83 2.23 31.54
C GLU A 56 -16.55 2.70 30.83
N ARG A 57 -15.59 3.31 31.54
CA ARG A 57 -14.28 3.67 30.97
C ARG A 57 -13.50 2.45 30.48
N LEU A 58 -13.45 1.37 31.27
CA LEU A 58 -12.77 0.14 30.87
C LEU A 58 -13.42 -0.46 29.61
N GLN A 59 -14.75 -0.45 29.51
CA GLN A 59 -15.48 -0.90 28.33
C GLN A 59 -15.13 -0.04 27.10
N ILE A 60 -15.20 1.29 27.21
CA ILE A 60 -14.84 2.22 26.12
C ILE A 60 -13.40 1.96 25.66
N THR A 61 -12.43 1.89 26.57
CA THR A 61 -11.03 1.59 26.19
C THR A 61 -10.86 0.18 25.62
N THR A 62 -11.72 -0.79 25.97
CA THR A 62 -11.70 -2.13 25.34
C THR A 62 -12.23 -2.04 23.91
N GLU A 63 -13.33 -1.33 23.68
CA GLU A 63 -13.92 -1.09 22.35
C GLU A 63 -12.96 -0.29 21.45
N GLU A 64 -12.26 0.72 21.98
CA GLU A 64 -11.20 1.48 21.29
C GLU A 64 -10.01 0.57 20.90
N LEU A 65 -9.58 -0.32 21.80
CA LEU A 65 -8.51 -1.28 21.53
C LEU A 65 -8.92 -2.34 20.50
N GLU A 66 -10.16 -2.82 20.54
CA GLU A 66 -10.71 -3.75 19.54
C GLU A 66 -10.78 -3.07 18.16
N SER A 67 -11.32 -1.86 18.07
CA SER A 67 -11.36 -1.06 16.83
C SER A 67 -9.95 -0.82 16.27
N SER A 68 -8.98 -0.42 17.11
CA SER A 68 -7.60 -0.20 16.65
C SER A 68 -6.91 -1.49 16.19
N ASN A 69 -7.24 -2.63 16.79
CA ASN A 69 -6.72 -3.93 16.38
C ASN A 69 -7.35 -4.41 15.06
N GLU A 70 -8.64 -4.14 14.83
CA GLU A 70 -9.28 -4.37 13.53
C GLU A 70 -8.69 -3.46 12.43
N GLU A 71 -8.44 -2.18 12.71
CA GLU A 71 -7.76 -1.26 11.78
C GLU A 71 -6.34 -1.75 11.43
N LEU A 72 -5.55 -2.15 12.44
CA LEU A 72 -4.22 -2.71 12.23
C LEU A 72 -4.25 -4.01 11.42
N LYS A 73 -5.25 -4.88 11.67
CA LYS A 73 -5.45 -6.11 10.90
C LYS A 73 -5.82 -5.80 9.45
N SER A 74 -6.75 -4.89 9.22
CA SER A 74 -7.16 -4.45 7.88
C SER A 74 -5.99 -3.84 7.11
N SER A 75 -5.17 -3.01 7.76
CA SER A 75 -3.97 -2.43 7.15
C SER A 75 -2.91 -3.50 6.79
N ASN A 76 -2.79 -4.55 7.60
CA ASN A 76 -1.90 -5.68 7.33
C ASN A 76 -2.42 -6.54 6.15
N GLU A 77 -3.73 -6.77 6.08
CA GLU A 77 -4.38 -7.44 4.94
C GLU A 77 -4.23 -6.63 3.64
N GLU A 78 -4.38 -5.30 3.69
CA GLU A 78 -4.13 -4.39 2.56
C GLU A 78 -2.66 -4.43 2.12
N LEU A 79 -1.69 -4.39 3.06
CA LEU A 79 -0.27 -4.54 2.74
C LEU A 79 0.06 -5.91 2.13
N SER A 80 -0.60 -6.98 2.57
CA SER A 80 -0.47 -8.31 1.95
C SER A 80 -1.00 -8.31 0.52
N SER A 81 -2.17 -7.71 0.29
CA SER A 81 -2.76 -7.58 -1.05
C SER A 81 -1.88 -6.76 -2.01
N ILE A 82 -1.28 -5.67 -1.53
CA ILE A 82 -0.34 -4.86 -2.33
C ILE A 82 0.94 -5.66 -2.66
N ASN A 83 1.41 -6.50 -1.73
CA ASN A 83 2.56 -7.36 -1.96
C ASN A 83 2.26 -8.46 -3.01
N GLU A 84 1.09 -9.07 -2.94
CA GLU A 84 0.61 -10.03 -3.95
C GLU A 84 0.43 -9.36 -5.33
N GLU A 85 -0.11 -8.14 -5.39
CA GLU A 85 -0.24 -7.36 -6.63
C GLU A 85 1.13 -6.99 -7.24
N LEU A 86 2.09 -6.58 -6.40
CA LEU A 86 3.48 -6.34 -6.81
C LEU A 86 4.18 -7.61 -7.31
N GLN A 87 3.95 -8.75 -6.66
CA GLN A 87 4.46 -10.04 -7.12
C GLN A 87 3.86 -10.40 -8.49
N SER A 88 2.54 -10.30 -8.65
CA SER A 88 1.85 -10.57 -9.92
C SER A 88 2.35 -9.65 -11.04
N SER A 89 2.59 -8.37 -10.76
CA SER A 89 3.13 -7.43 -11.76
C SER A 89 4.59 -7.77 -12.15
N ASN A 90 5.37 -8.29 -11.21
CA ASN A 90 6.73 -8.76 -11.49
C ASN A 90 6.75 -10.06 -12.31
N GLU A 91 5.83 -11.00 -12.03
CA GLU A 91 5.63 -12.22 -12.82
C GLU A 91 5.14 -11.92 -14.26
N GLU A 92 4.25 -10.93 -14.43
CA GLU A 92 3.81 -10.44 -15.74
C GLU A 92 4.96 -9.78 -16.53
N LEU A 93 5.80 -8.98 -15.85
CA LEU A 93 7.00 -8.37 -16.44
C LEU A 93 8.04 -9.42 -16.86
N GLU A 94 8.25 -10.46 -16.04
CA GLU A 94 9.13 -11.58 -16.39
C GLU A 94 8.61 -12.36 -17.60
N THR A 95 7.30 -12.66 -17.63
CA THR A 95 6.64 -13.29 -18.78
C THR A 95 6.80 -12.46 -20.05
N SER A 96 6.54 -11.15 -20.00
CA SER A 96 6.68 -10.25 -21.16
C SER A 96 8.13 -10.18 -21.67
N LYS A 97 9.12 -10.26 -20.77
CA LYS A 97 10.54 -10.33 -21.12
C LYS A 97 10.89 -11.65 -21.81
N GLU A 98 10.35 -12.78 -21.36
CA GLU A 98 10.53 -14.09 -22.01
C GLU A 98 9.89 -14.12 -23.41
N GLU A 99 8.68 -13.58 -23.58
CA GLU A 99 8.03 -13.43 -24.88
C GLU A 99 8.87 -12.59 -25.86
N LEU A 100 9.39 -11.44 -25.41
CA LEU A 100 10.27 -10.59 -26.21
C LEU A 100 11.59 -11.30 -26.59
N GLN A 101 12.15 -12.13 -25.71
CA GLN A 101 13.33 -12.93 -26.02
C GLN A 101 13.01 -14.00 -27.08
N SER A 102 11.90 -14.72 -26.91
CA SER A 102 11.43 -15.73 -27.87
C SER A 102 11.21 -15.15 -29.27
N ILE A 103 10.55 -13.98 -29.37
CA ILE A 103 10.38 -13.25 -30.62
C ILE A 103 11.73 -12.85 -31.24
N ASN A 104 12.73 -12.50 -30.42
CA ASN A 104 14.06 -12.18 -30.92
C ASN A 104 14.78 -13.41 -31.49
N GLU A 105 14.68 -14.56 -30.83
CA GLU A 105 15.24 -15.84 -31.28
C GLU A 105 14.57 -16.33 -32.58
N GLU A 106 13.24 -16.18 -32.71
CA GLU A 106 12.52 -16.44 -33.95
C GLU A 106 12.96 -15.49 -35.08
N LEU A 107 13.05 -14.18 -34.80
CA LEU A 107 13.51 -13.18 -35.77
C LEU A 107 14.94 -13.47 -36.26
N GLN A 108 15.85 -13.87 -35.36
CA GLN A 108 17.21 -14.27 -35.73
C GLN A 108 17.20 -15.51 -36.63
N THR A 109 16.36 -16.49 -36.32
CA THR A 109 16.19 -17.72 -37.11
C THR A 109 15.68 -17.42 -38.52
N VAL A 110 14.65 -16.56 -38.65
CA VAL A 110 14.11 -16.13 -39.95
C VAL A 110 15.12 -15.33 -40.75
N ASN A 111 15.92 -14.46 -40.12
CA ASN A 111 17.00 -13.75 -40.80
C ASN A 111 18.10 -14.71 -41.29
N ALA A 112 18.43 -15.75 -40.51
CA ALA A 112 19.38 -16.77 -40.93
C ALA A 112 18.88 -17.55 -42.14
N GLU A 113 17.60 -17.97 -42.16
CA GLU A 113 17.01 -18.59 -43.36
C GLU A 113 17.02 -17.63 -44.56
N LEU A 114 16.61 -16.37 -44.37
CA LEU A 114 16.59 -15.38 -45.46
C LEU A 114 17.99 -15.19 -46.08
N ASN A 115 19.04 -15.11 -45.27
CA ASN A 115 20.42 -15.03 -45.75
C ASN A 115 20.82 -16.27 -46.56
N ILE A 116 20.44 -17.47 -46.10
CA ILE A 116 20.67 -18.72 -46.85
C ILE A 116 19.94 -18.66 -48.21
N ARG A 117 18.69 -18.17 -48.27
CA ARG A 117 17.94 -18.01 -49.53
C ARG A 117 18.60 -17.02 -50.50
N VAL A 118 19.16 -15.92 -49.97
CA VAL A 118 19.89 -14.93 -50.77
C VAL A 118 21.17 -15.55 -51.34
N ASP A 119 21.91 -16.33 -50.56
CA ASP A 119 23.10 -17.05 -51.01
C ASP A 119 22.78 -18.15 -52.03
N GLU A 120 21.70 -18.92 -51.82
CA GLU A 120 21.18 -19.91 -52.78
C GLU A 120 20.84 -19.26 -54.13
N LEU A 121 20.10 -18.15 -54.10
CA LEU A 121 19.69 -17.40 -55.30
C LEU A 121 20.90 -16.78 -56.01
N SER A 122 21.85 -16.22 -55.26
CA SER A 122 23.10 -15.66 -55.79
C SER A 122 23.93 -16.73 -56.51
N ARG A 123 24.10 -17.91 -55.90
CA ARG A 123 24.78 -19.06 -56.53
C ARG A 123 24.09 -19.49 -57.81
N ALA A 124 22.77 -19.73 -57.78
CA ALA A 124 22.00 -20.15 -58.95
C ALA A 124 22.07 -19.12 -60.10
N ASN A 125 22.07 -17.81 -59.78
CA ASN A 125 22.22 -16.74 -60.76
C ASN A 125 23.63 -16.70 -61.37
N ASN A 126 24.68 -16.89 -60.55
CA ASN A 126 26.06 -16.98 -61.03
C ASN A 126 26.27 -18.23 -61.90
N ASP A 127 25.72 -19.38 -61.51
CA ASP A 127 25.78 -20.62 -62.30
C ASP A 127 25.07 -20.45 -63.65
N MET A 128 23.91 -19.78 -63.68
CA MET A 128 23.21 -19.43 -64.92
C MET A 128 24.05 -18.51 -65.82
N ALA A 129 24.67 -17.47 -65.26
CA ALA A 129 25.56 -16.56 -66.00
C ALA A 129 26.77 -17.33 -66.59
N ASN A 130 27.43 -18.15 -65.79
CA ASN A 130 28.56 -18.98 -66.20
C ASN A 130 28.19 -19.97 -67.32
N LEU A 131 26.99 -20.58 -67.28
CA LEU A 131 26.48 -21.46 -68.33
C LEU A 131 26.17 -20.70 -69.64
N LEU A 132 25.56 -19.51 -69.54
CA LEU A 132 25.26 -18.66 -70.69
C LEU A 132 26.54 -18.15 -71.37
N GLU A 133 27.60 -17.86 -70.61
CA GLU A 133 28.92 -17.52 -71.15
C GLU A 133 29.62 -18.75 -71.77
N SER A 134 29.62 -19.88 -71.07
CA SER A 134 30.33 -21.10 -71.51
C SER A 134 29.73 -21.76 -72.76
N THR A 135 28.43 -21.60 -73.00
CA THR A 135 27.75 -22.22 -74.16
C THR A 135 28.00 -21.48 -75.48
N GLN A 136 28.53 -20.25 -75.45
CA GLN A 136 28.81 -19.40 -76.62
C GLN A 136 27.60 -19.18 -77.56
N ILE A 137 26.37 -19.38 -77.07
CA ILE A 137 25.15 -19.14 -77.86
C ILE A 137 24.80 -17.65 -77.77
N ALA A 138 24.62 -17.00 -78.92
CA ALA A 138 24.11 -15.64 -79.01
C ALA A 138 22.64 -15.58 -78.56
N THR A 139 22.39 -15.15 -77.32
CA THR A 139 21.07 -15.03 -76.71
C THR A 139 20.83 -13.59 -76.23
N VAL A 140 19.63 -13.06 -76.47
CA VAL A 140 19.18 -11.75 -76.00
C VAL A 140 17.90 -11.94 -75.21
N PHE A 141 17.88 -11.46 -73.97
CA PHE A 141 16.70 -11.49 -73.10
C PHE A 141 15.94 -10.17 -73.21
N LEU A 142 14.66 -10.26 -73.53
CA LEU A 142 13.73 -9.13 -73.61
C LEU A 142 12.74 -9.17 -72.44
N ASP A 143 12.18 -8.02 -72.09
CA ASP A 143 11.01 -7.95 -71.21
C ASP A 143 9.68 -7.97 -71.97
N ARG A 144 8.59 -7.71 -71.24
CA ARG A 144 7.22 -7.73 -71.78
C ARG A 144 6.96 -6.60 -72.78
N ASP A 145 7.76 -5.54 -72.73
CA ASP A 145 7.67 -4.36 -73.60
C ASP A 145 8.71 -4.40 -74.73
N LEU A 146 9.38 -5.56 -74.90
CA LEU A 146 10.43 -5.83 -75.88
C LEU A 146 11.72 -5.02 -75.67
N CYS A 147 11.95 -4.47 -74.47
CA CYS A 147 13.22 -3.85 -74.11
C CYS A 147 14.27 -4.92 -73.73
N ILE A 148 15.52 -4.73 -74.15
CA ILE A 148 16.63 -5.64 -73.82
C ILE A 148 16.97 -5.51 -72.33
N LYS A 149 16.97 -6.63 -71.61
CA LYS A 149 17.35 -6.70 -70.18
C LYS A 149 18.74 -7.28 -69.95
N SER A 150 19.17 -8.23 -70.77
CA SER A 150 20.52 -8.80 -70.76
C SER A 150 20.80 -9.52 -72.07
N PHE A 151 22.07 -9.74 -72.38
CA PHE A 151 22.50 -10.45 -73.59
C PHE A 151 23.83 -11.17 -73.33
N THR A 152 24.09 -12.27 -74.05
CA THR A 152 25.38 -12.97 -73.94
C THR A 152 26.49 -12.24 -74.70
N PRO A 153 27.77 -12.40 -74.33
CA PRO A 153 28.89 -11.78 -75.06
C PRO A 153 28.88 -12.09 -76.56
N THR A 154 28.53 -13.33 -76.96
CA THR A 154 28.42 -13.69 -78.38
C THR A 154 27.29 -12.94 -79.10
N ALA A 155 26.20 -12.59 -78.41
CA ALA A 155 25.14 -11.75 -78.99
C ALA A 155 25.61 -10.30 -79.20
N ARG A 156 26.47 -9.78 -78.32
CA ARG A 156 27.11 -8.47 -78.48
C ARG A 156 27.90 -8.40 -79.79
N ASP A 157 28.73 -9.39 -80.07
CA ASP A 157 29.55 -9.43 -81.28
C ASP A 157 28.71 -9.59 -82.56
N LEU A 158 27.67 -10.42 -82.51
CA LEU A 158 26.82 -10.72 -83.66
C LEU A 158 25.88 -9.54 -84.03
N PHE A 159 25.29 -8.88 -83.03
CA PHE A 159 24.31 -7.80 -83.22
C PHE A 159 24.88 -6.39 -83.00
N ARG A 160 26.16 -6.26 -82.62
CA ARG A 160 26.83 -4.99 -82.28
C ARG A 160 26.08 -4.19 -81.21
N LEU A 161 25.58 -4.89 -80.21
CA LEU A 161 24.93 -4.28 -79.06
C LEU A 161 25.94 -3.44 -78.27
N VAL A 162 25.51 -2.28 -77.81
CA VAL A 162 26.26 -1.37 -76.94
C VAL A 162 25.48 -1.27 -75.63
N GLU A 163 26.22 -1.26 -74.54
CA GLU A 163 25.73 -1.21 -73.15
C GLU A 163 25.14 0.17 -72.80
#